data_AF-A0A8X6UYS0-F1
#
_entry.id   AF-A0A8X6UYS0-F1
#
_cell.length_a   1.000
_cell.length_b   1.000
_cell.length_c   1.000
_cell.angle_alpha   90.00
_cell.angle_beta   90.00
_cell.angle_gamma   90.00
#
_symmetry.space_group_name_H-M   'P 1'
#
loop_
_entity.id
_entity.type
_entity.pdbx_description
1 polymer ?
#
loop_
_entity_poly.entity_id
_entity_poly.type
_entity_poly.pdbx_seq_one_letter_code
_entity_poly.pdbx_strand_id
1 'polypeptide(L)'
;MRGRIIERSKKGEKKTDVAREFDIAHSVVSWPWKSFKTTGMCSRWHGGGRVRSTTPAEDRYIVLSAKKQAHHSSAGGKSLLRKTDLEKLLPDVFSN
;
A
#
# COMPACT_ATOMS: atom_id res chain seq x y z
N MET A 1 16.65 -3.90 -16.40
CA MET A 1 17.98 -3.54 -15.84
C MET A 1 18.28 -4.27 -14.53
N ARG A 2 17.42 -4.18 -13.49
CA ARG A 2 17.63 -4.87 -12.20
C ARG A 2 17.86 -6.38 -12.29
N GLY A 3 17.21 -7.09 -13.22
CA GLY A 3 17.42 -8.53 -13.46
C GLY A 3 18.88 -8.90 -13.79
N ARG A 4 19.55 -8.10 -14.64
CA ARG A 4 20.96 -8.33 -15.00
C ARG A 4 21.94 -8.04 -13.85
N ILE A 5 21.62 -7.04 -13.02
CA ILE A 5 22.39 -6.73 -11.79
C ILE A 5 22.29 -7.90 -10.80
N ILE A 6 21.11 -8.52 -10.68
CA ILE A 6 20.88 -9.69 -9.81
C ILE A 6 21.61 -10.91 -10.34
N GLU A 7 21.61 -11.13 -11.65
CA GLU A 7 22.31 -12.25 -12.28
C GLU A 7 23.83 -12.18 -12.07
N ARG A 8 24.44 -11.00 -12.25
CA ARG A 8 25.86 -10.79 -11.91
C ARG A 8 26.13 -10.84 -10.42
N SER A 9 25.20 -10.37 -9.59
CA SER A 9 25.30 -10.50 -8.14
C SER A 9 25.31 -11.97 -7.68
N LYS A 10 24.50 -12.83 -8.32
CA LYS A 10 24.53 -14.28 -8.09
C LYS A 10 25.84 -14.93 -8.54
N LYS A 11 26.50 -14.39 -9.57
CA LYS A 11 27.82 -14.85 -10.05
C LYS A 11 28.98 -14.46 -9.12
N GLY A 12 28.73 -13.67 -8.08
CA GLY A 12 29.73 -13.28 -7.08
C GLY A 12 30.60 -12.09 -7.49
N GLU A 13 30.18 -11.32 -8.49
CA GLU A 13 30.94 -10.16 -8.96
C GLU A 13 30.88 -8.98 -8.00
N LYS A 14 31.94 -8.17 -7.96
CA LYS A 14 32.02 -7.05 -7.01
C LYS A 14 31.05 -5.95 -7.45
N LYS A 15 30.38 -5.32 -6.48
CA LYS A 15 29.42 -4.21 -6.71
C LYS A 15 29.97 -3.10 -7.62
N THR A 16 31.28 -2.84 -7.53
CA THR A 16 31.98 -1.83 -8.32
C THR A 16 32.14 -2.22 -9.78
N ASP A 17 32.39 -3.50 -10.05
CA ASP A 17 32.57 -4.02 -11.41
C ASP A 17 31.23 -3.99 -12.16
N VAL A 18 30.14 -4.37 -11.48
CA VAL A 18 28.78 -4.29 -12.02
C VAL A 18 28.37 -2.83 -12.31
N ALA A 19 28.71 -1.88 -11.43
CA ALA A 19 28.41 -0.47 -11.67
C ALA A 19 29.15 0.09 -12.90
N ARG A 20 30.42 -0.31 -13.09
CA ARG A 20 31.26 0.10 -14.21
C ARG A 20 30.82 -0.53 -15.54
N GLU A 21 30.37 -1.79 -15.54
CA GLU A 21 29.90 -2.49 -16.74
C GLU A 21 28.58 -1.92 -17.26
N PHE A 22 27.71 -1.45 -16.37
CA PHE A 22 26.43 -0.87 -16.77
C PHE A 22 26.47 0.66 -16.93
N ASP A 23 27.58 1.32 -16.59
CA ASP A 23 27.71 2.79 -16.53
C ASP A 23 26.57 3.45 -15.71
N ILE A 24 26.26 2.84 -14.55
CA ILE A 24 25.19 3.29 -13.66
C ILE A 24 25.79 3.77 -12.34
N ALA A 25 25.23 4.85 -11.79
CA ALA A 25 25.53 5.31 -10.45
C ALA A 25 25.48 4.18 -9.40
N HIS A 26 26.52 4.12 -8.56
CA HIS A 26 26.65 3.10 -7.51
C HIS A 26 25.45 3.02 -6.55
N SER A 27 24.67 4.10 -6.40
CA SER A 27 23.46 4.15 -5.57
C SER A 27 22.35 3.24 -6.09
N VAL A 28 22.21 3.14 -7.42
CA VAL A 28 21.19 2.30 -8.07
C VAL A 28 21.52 0.81 -7.92
N VAL A 29 22.81 0.48 -7.81
CA VAL A 29 23.30 -0.90 -7.58
C VAL A 29 23.28 -1.25 -6.09
N SER A 30 23.53 -0.29 -5.19
CA SER A 30 23.67 -0.56 -3.75
C SER A 30 22.38 -1.05 -3.08
N TRP A 31 21.25 -0.44 -3.42
CA TRP A 31 19.96 -0.79 -2.83
C TRP A 31 19.51 -2.23 -3.16
N PRO A 32 19.44 -2.65 -4.44
CA PRO A 32 19.07 -4.03 -4.77
C PRO A 32 20.10 -5.06 -4.31
N TRP A 33 21.39 -4.70 -4.27
CA TRP A 33 22.46 -5.56 -3.74
C TRP A 33 22.28 -5.84 -2.24
N LYS A 34 21.94 -4.80 -1.46
CA LYS A 34 21.71 -4.93 -0.02
C LYS A 34 20.48 -5.80 0.26
N SER A 35 19.36 -5.56 -0.43
CA SER A 35 18.16 -6.41 -0.32
C SER A 35 18.43 -7.86 -0.70
N PHE A 36 19.23 -8.12 -1.73
CA PHE A 36 19.60 -9.47 -2.12
C PHE A 36 20.37 -10.21 -1.01
N LYS A 37 21.32 -9.54 -0.35
CA LYS A 37 22.06 -10.10 0.79
C LYS A 37 21.20 -10.31 2.04
N THR A 38 20.24 -9.43 2.30
CA THR A 38 19.41 -9.47 3.51
C THR A 38 18.26 -10.46 3.41
N THR A 39 17.57 -10.50 2.26
CA THR A 39 16.33 -11.27 2.09
C THR A 39 16.53 -12.53 1.23
N GLY A 40 17.69 -12.71 0.59
CA GLY A 40 17.94 -13.80 -0.36
C GLY A 40 17.15 -13.66 -1.67
N MET A 41 16.29 -12.66 -1.76
CA MET A 41 15.45 -12.35 -2.90
C MET A 41 15.52 -10.85 -3.19
N CYS A 42 15.72 -10.50 -4.45
CA CYS A 42 15.44 -9.15 -4.91
C CYS A 42 13.92 -9.09 -5.18
N SER A 43 13.12 -9.06 -4.11
CA SER A 43 11.66 -9.04 -4.27
C SER A 43 11.25 -7.74 -4.94
N ARG A 44 10.37 -7.86 -5.94
CA ARG A 44 9.74 -6.71 -6.56
C ARG A 44 8.82 -6.11 -5.50
N TRP A 45 9.24 -5.01 -4.89
CA TRP A 45 8.33 -4.19 -4.12
C TRP A 45 7.28 -3.66 -5.10
N HIS A 46 6.12 -4.34 -5.16
CA HIS A 46 4.87 -3.64 -5.45
C HIS A 46 4.75 -2.68 -4.28
N GLY A 47 5.00 -1.39 -4.53
CA GLY A 47 4.91 -0.38 -3.48
C GLY A 47 3.64 -0.64 -2.71
N GLY A 48 3.76 -0.94 -1.42
CA GLY A 48 2.61 -1.18 -0.57
C GLY A 48 1.70 0.02 -0.76
N GLY A 49 0.58 -0.19 -1.44
CA GLY A 49 -0.41 0.86 -1.58
C GLY A 49 -0.80 1.34 -0.19
N ARG A 50 -1.31 2.57 -0.11
CA ARG A 50 -1.82 3.13 1.15
C ARG A 50 -2.63 2.05 1.88
N VAL A 51 -2.18 1.69 3.08
CA VAL A 51 -2.91 0.76 3.94
C VAL A 51 -4.34 1.28 4.02
N ARG A 52 -5.30 0.47 3.56
CA ARG A 52 -6.70 0.86 3.55
C ARG A 52 -7.11 1.06 5.00
N SER A 53 -7.29 2.33 5.38
CA SER A 53 -7.77 2.71 6.71
C SER A 53 -9.23 2.29 6.92
N THR A 54 -9.96 2.02 5.83
CA THR A 54 -11.36 1.63 5.85
C THR A 54 -11.48 0.13 5.66
N THR A 55 -12.24 -0.52 6.54
CA THR A 55 -12.52 -1.96 6.43
C THR A 55 -13.49 -2.24 5.26
N PRO A 56 -13.51 -3.47 4.71
CA PRO A 56 -14.49 -3.84 3.68
C PRO A 56 -15.96 -3.72 4.13
N ALA A 57 -16.23 -3.71 5.44
CA ALA A 57 -17.57 -3.47 5.97
C ALA A 57 -17.94 -1.99 5.93
N GLU A 58 -17.02 -1.11 6.32
CA GLU A 58 -17.20 0.35 6.25
C GLU A 58 -17.39 0.84 4.81
N ASP A 59 -16.63 0.28 3.86
CA ASP A 59 -16.76 0.64 2.44
C ASP A 59 -18.15 0.27 1.88
N ARG A 60 -18.65 -0.93 2.23
CA ARG A 60 -20.01 -1.35 1.88
C ARG A 60 -21.06 -0.44 2.50
N TYR A 61 -20.88 -0.02 3.74
CA TYR A 61 -21.79 0.91 4.40
C TYR A 61 -21.81 2.29 3.72
N ILE A 62 -20.65 2.83 3.32
CA ILE A 62 -20.55 4.10 2.58
C ILE A 62 -21.30 4.01 1.25
N VAL A 63 -21.09 2.94 0.48
CA VAL A 63 -21.76 2.74 -0.82
C VAL A 63 -23.28 2.61 -0.66
N LEU A 64 -23.75 1.86 0.34
CA LEU A 64 -25.18 1.70 0.61
C LEU A 64 -25.82 2.99 1.10
N SER A 65 -25.13 3.75 1.96
CA SER A 65 -25.60 5.03 2.48
C SER A 65 -25.66 6.11 1.40
N ALA A 66 -24.67 6.13 0.50
CA ALA A 66 -24.65 7.03 -0.65
C ALA A 66 -25.78 6.72 -1.64
N LYS A 67 -26.05 5.43 -1.91
CA LYS A 67 -27.20 5.01 -2.75
C LYS A 67 -28.53 5.41 -2.13
N LYS A 68 -28.68 5.30 -0.81
CA LYS A 68 -29.90 5.70 -0.10
C LYS A 68 -30.07 7.23 -0.09
N GLN A 69 -29.01 8.00 0.13
CA GLN A 69 -29.04 9.47 0.08
C GLN A 69 -29.23 10.04 -1.33
N ALA A 70 -28.89 9.31 -2.39
CA ALA A 70 -29.18 9.73 -3.77
C ALA A 70 -30.69 9.85 -4.05
N HIS A 71 -31.54 9.10 -3.34
CA HIS A 71 -33.00 9.22 -3.40
C HIS A 71 -33.57 10.29 -2.46
N HIS A 72 -32.78 10.81 -1.51
CA HIS A 72 -33.20 11.83 -0.55
C HIS A 72 -32.56 13.21 -0.80
N SER A 73 -31.63 13.33 -1.74
CA SER A 73 -30.95 14.60 -2.05
C SER A 73 -31.72 15.41 -3.11
N SER A 74 -32.94 15.79 -2.72
CA SER A 74 -33.62 17.00 -3.18
C SER A 74 -34.06 17.82 -1.95
N ALA A 75 -33.18 18.00 -0.97
CA ALA A 75 -33.27 19.07 0.02
C ALA A 75 -32.00 19.05 0.88
N GLY A 76 -31.40 20.22 1.08
CA GLY A 76 -30.18 20.39 1.86
C GLY A 76 -30.30 19.98 3.33
N GLY A 77 -29.15 19.77 3.95
CA GLY A 77 -29.06 19.60 5.39
C GLY A 77 -27.88 18.74 5.79
N LYS A 78 -26.74 19.39 6.06
CA LYS A 78 -25.60 18.75 6.71
C LYS A 78 -26.03 18.29 8.10
N SER A 79 -26.14 16.99 8.33
CA SER A 79 -26.11 16.44 9.69
C SER A 79 -24.97 15.41 9.77
N LEU A 80 -23.81 15.89 10.24
CA LEU A 80 -22.79 15.01 10.82
C LEU A 80 -23.40 14.45 12.11
N LEU A 81 -24.02 13.27 12.02
CA LEU A 81 -24.31 12.46 13.20
C LEU A 81 -22.97 12.14 13.87
N ARG A 82 -22.83 12.55 15.14
CA ARG A 82 -21.58 12.37 15.87
C ARG A 82 -21.41 10.88 16.14
N LYS A 83 -20.16 10.40 16.17
CA LYS A 83 -19.82 8.99 16.42
C LYS A 83 -20.49 8.42 17.69
N THR A 84 -20.74 9.28 18.68
CA THR A 84 -21.45 8.98 19.93
C THR A 84 -22.93 8.60 19.75
N ASP A 85 -23.57 9.09 18.68
CA ASP A 85 -24.98 8.81 18.39
C ASP A 85 -25.13 7.45 17.68
N LEU A 86 -24.09 7.03 16.94
CA LEU A 86 -24.03 5.73 16.28
C LEU A 86 -23.76 4.59 17.26
N GLU A 87 -22.96 4.80 18.31
CA GLU A 87 -22.69 3.80 19.35
C GLU A 87 -23.92 3.44 20.19
N LYS A 88 -24.88 4.38 20.33
CA LYS A 88 -26.12 4.15 21.10
C LYS A 88 -27.19 3.36 20.36
N LEU A 89 -27.16 3.37 19.02
CA LEU A 89 -28.21 2.76 18.19
C LEU A 89 -27.91 1.30 17.81
N LEU A 90 -26.64 0.87 17.90
CA LEU A 90 -26.20 -0.49 17.57
C LEU A 90 -25.04 -0.91 18.48
N PRO A 91 -25.30 -1.37 19.72
CA PRO A 91 -24.24 -1.73 20.66
C PRO A 91 -23.39 -2.95 20.23
N ASP A 92 -23.91 -3.79 19.34
CA ASP A 92 -23.27 -5.06 18.94
C ASP A 92 -22.29 -4.96 17.76
N VAL A 93 -22.18 -3.80 17.10
CA VAL A 93 -21.34 -3.69 15.88
C VAL A 93 -19.89 -3.34 16.19
N PHE A 94 -19.61 -2.83 17.40
CA PHE A 94 -18.27 -2.39 17.80
C PHE A 94 -17.62 -3.23 18.91
N SER A 95 -18.27 -4.32 19.34
CA SER A 95 -17.67 -5.25 20.30
C SER A 95 -16.96 -6.40 19.56
N ASN A 96 -15.65 -6.22 19.40
CA ASN A 96 -14.56 -7.18 19.11
C ASN A 96 -14.83 -8.35 18.15
#